data_AF-A0A9D1FD88-F1
#
_entry.id   AF-A0A9D1FD88-F1
#
_cell.length_a   1.000
_cell.length_b   1.000
_cell.length_c   1.000
_cell.angle_alpha   90.00
_cell.angle_beta   90.00
_cell.angle_gamma   90.00
#
_symmetry.space_group_name_H-M   'P 1'
#
loop_
_entity.id
_entity.type
_entity.pdbx_description
1 polymer ?
#
loop_
_entity_poly.entity_id
_entity_poly.type
_entity_poly.pdbx_seq_one_letter_code
_entity_poly.pdbx_strand_id
1 'polypeptide(L)'
;MEFLLSTVVYIAVTVIVGCLWGLIPFFLGRYRGRPNMGRWGLIWCGVAGPFLVSFFVMLGFLIAVLTSERDMRRPNAQQQAYPAAPAYIPPQNAACGLTLECIAGPLRGQSYPVGSSGLMFGRDVDCSVRFPADTSGVSRHHCMVRWQQGVPVIEDLGSGYGTFMGDGRRLPPNYPMQVAPGSRFYLASPSNLFQFTIA
;
A
#
# COMPACT_ATOMS: atom_id res chain seq x y z
N MET A 1 -22.86 46.56 19.58
CA MET A 1 -21.79 46.18 18.64
C MET A 1 -20.70 45.39 19.36
N GLU A 2 -20.18 45.90 20.48
CA GLU A 2 -19.19 45.24 21.35
C GLU A 2 -19.51 43.78 21.76
N PHE A 3 -20.75 43.49 22.16
CA PHE A 3 -21.15 42.13 22.57
C PHE A 3 -21.11 41.11 21.42
N LEU A 4 -21.52 41.54 20.22
CA LEU A 4 -21.46 40.72 19.01
C LEU A 4 -20.00 40.45 18.63
N LEU A 5 -19.16 41.49 18.68
CA LEU A 5 -17.74 41.39 18.36
C LEU A 5 -17.00 40.46 19.32
N SER A 6 -17.24 40.59 20.63
CA SER A 6 -16.67 39.73 21.66
C SER A 6 -17.07 38.25 21.48
N THR A 7 -18.33 37.99 21.14
CA THR A 7 -18.83 36.63 20.90
C THR A 7 -18.19 36.01 19.66
N VAL A 8 -18.04 36.77 18.57
CA VAL A 8 -17.39 36.31 17.34
C VAL A 8 -15.91 36.02 17.58
N VAL A 9 -15.21 36.90 18.30
CA VAL A 9 -13.79 36.70 18.65
C VAL A 9 -13.62 35.48 19.55
N TYR A 10 -14.49 35.28 20.54
CA TYR A 10 -14.46 34.12 21.42
C TYR A 10 -14.65 32.80 20.64
N ILE A 11 -15.65 32.74 19.75
CA ILE A 11 -15.87 31.56 18.90
C ILE A 11 -14.67 31.31 17.98
N ALA A 12 -14.12 32.35 17.36
CA ALA A 12 -12.96 32.22 16.48
C ALA A 12 -11.73 31.68 17.23
N VAL A 13 -11.41 32.24 18.40
CA VAL A 13 -10.28 31.80 19.23
C VAL A 13 -10.47 30.36 19.70
N THR A 14 -11.66 30.00 20.18
CA THR A 14 -11.94 28.65 20.68
C THR A 14 -11.92 27.59 19.57
N VAL A 15 -12.35 27.91 18.35
CA VAL A 15 -12.22 27.04 17.17
C VAL A 15 -10.76 26.86 16.77
N ILE A 16 -9.96 27.93 16.72
CA ILE A 16 -8.52 27.86 16.40
C ILE A 16 -7.79 26.99 17.42
N VAL A 17 -8.06 27.21 18.71
CA VAL A 17 -7.48 26.39 19.78
C VAL A 17 -7.92 24.93 19.62
N GLY A 18 -9.21 24.64 19.42
CA GLY A 18 -9.70 23.28 19.19
C GLY A 18 -9.03 22.56 18.00
N CYS A 19 -8.80 23.28 16.90
CA CYS A 19 -8.06 22.76 15.75
C CYS A 19 -6.60 22.45 16.07
N LEU A 20 -5.90 23.32 16.81
CA LEU A 20 -4.52 23.09 17.24
C LEU A 20 -4.40 21.82 18.10
N TRP A 21 -5.33 21.61 19.04
CA TRP A 21 -5.39 20.38 19.85
C TRP A 21 -5.72 19.13 19.00
N GLY A 22 -6.57 19.27 17.97
CA GLY A 22 -6.92 18.19 17.04
C GLY A 22 -5.78 17.75 16.11
N LEU A 23 -4.71 18.55 15.96
CA LEU A 23 -3.53 18.15 15.17
C LEU A 23 -2.77 16.99 15.80
N ILE A 24 -2.79 16.87 17.13
CA ILE A 24 -2.09 15.81 17.86
C ILE A 24 -2.60 14.41 17.46
N PRO A 25 -3.91 14.08 17.56
CA PRO A 25 -4.42 12.80 17.08
C PRO A 25 -4.31 12.65 15.56
N PHE A 26 -4.30 13.74 14.79
CA PHE A 26 -4.10 13.69 13.33
C PHE A 26 -2.70 13.20 12.94
N PHE A 27 -1.66 13.84 13.47
CA PHE A 27 -0.27 13.45 13.22
C PHE A 27 0.05 12.09 13.83
N LEU A 28 -0.46 11.80 15.03
CA LEU A 28 -0.26 10.49 15.66
C LEU A 28 -0.97 9.38 14.85
N GLY A 29 -2.16 9.65 14.33
CA GLY A 29 -2.87 8.76 13.41
C GLY A 29 -2.07 8.50 12.14
N ARG A 30 -1.49 9.54 11.52
CA ARG A 30 -0.64 9.38 10.33
C ARG A 30 0.67 8.63 10.63
N TYR A 31 1.31 8.92 11.76
CA TYR A 31 2.54 8.25 12.20
C TYR A 31 2.32 6.74 12.47
N ARG A 32 1.14 6.36 13.00
CA ARG A 32 0.75 4.96 13.21
C ARG A 32 0.08 4.31 12.00
N GLY A 33 0.08 4.94 10.81
CA GLY A 33 -0.49 4.38 9.58
C GLY A 33 -2.02 4.32 9.53
N ARG A 34 -2.73 5.16 10.31
CA ARG A 34 -4.20 5.25 10.38
C ARG A 34 -4.72 6.67 10.09
N PRO A 35 -4.64 7.16 8.83
CA PRO A 35 -5.00 8.53 8.48
C PRO A 35 -6.48 8.86 8.70
N ASN A 36 -7.39 7.88 8.59
CA ASN A 36 -8.82 8.10 8.74
C ASN A 36 -9.20 8.42 10.19
N MET A 37 -8.66 7.67 11.17
CA MET A 37 -8.94 7.91 12.60
C MET A 37 -8.40 9.26 13.09
N GLY A 38 -7.20 9.65 12.63
CA GLY A 38 -6.65 10.97 12.93
C GLY A 38 -7.46 12.12 12.32
N ARG A 39 -8.03 11.92 11.11
CA ARG A 39 -8.90 12.91 10.45
C ARG A 39 -10.21 13.14 11.22
N TRP A 40 -10.81 12.08 11.77
CA TRP A 40 -12.00 12.21 12.63
C TRP A 40 -11.69 12.97 13.93
N GLY A 41 -10.53 12.72 14.54
CA GLY A 41 -10.10 13.45 15.74
C GLY A 41 -9.94 14.95 15.50
N LEU A 42 -9.37 15.35 14.35
CA LEU A 42 -9.23 16.77 13.98
C LEU A 42 -10.59 17.46 13.81
N ILE A 43 -11.53 16.81 13.12
CA ILE A 43 -12.88 17.36 12.88
C ILE A 43 -13.62 17.54 14.21
N TRP A 44 -13.60 16.51 15.06
CA TRP A 44 -14.32 16.56 16.33
C TRP A 44 -13.71 17.55 17.33
N CYS A 45 -12.39 17.70 17.37
CA CYS A 45 -11.74 18.67 18.25
C CYS A 45 -12.03 20.12 17.82
N GLY A 46 -12.10 20.39 16.51
CA GLY A 46 -12.48 21.69 15.96
C GLY A 46 -13.93 22.07 16.28
N VAL A 47 -14.87 21.12 16.15
CA VAL A 47 -16.29 21.35 16.48
C VAL A 47 -16.52 21.48 17.99
N ALA A 48 -15.73 20.77 18.80
CA ALA A 48 -15.80 20.79 20.26
C ALA A 48 -15.13 22.03 20.91
N GLY A 49 -14.23 22.70 20.20
CA GLY A 49 -13.55 23.93 20.64
C GLY A 49 -14.47 24.99 21.27
N PRO A 50 -15.53 25.43 20.57
CA PRO A 50 -16.46 26.44 21.09
C PRO A 50 -17.29 25.98 22.31
N PHE A 51 -17.30 24.68 22.64
CA PHE A 51 -18.06 24.11 23.75
C PHE A 51 -17.20 23.73 24.96
N LEU A 52 -15.92 24.14 25.02
CA LEU A 52 -14.96 23.85 26.10
C LEU A 52 -14.73 22.34 26.39
N VAL A 53 -15.25 21.45 25.56
CA VAL A 53 -15.11 19.98 25.69
C VAL A 53 -14.01 19.41 24.79
N SER A 54 -13.28 20.27 24.07
CA SER A 54 -12.18 19.89 23.16
C SER A 54 -11.09 19.05 23.83
N PHE A 55 -10.78 19.33 25.10
CA PHE A 55 -9.79 18.55 25.86
C PHE A 55 -10.23 17.09 26.07
N PHE A 56 -11.48 16.87 26.49
CA PHE A 56 -12.01 15.52 26.71
C PHE A 56 -12.17 14.75 25.40
N VAL A 57 -12.59 15.43 24.33
CA VAL A 57 -12.68 14.85 22.99
C VAL A 57 -11.30 14.47 22.46
N MET A 58 -10.29 15.33 22.63
CA MET A 58 -8.90 15.02 22.29
C MET A 58 -8.39 13.83 23.10
N LEU A 59 -8.58 13.82 24.41
CA LEU A 59 -8.12 12.75 25.28
C LEU A 59 -8.77 11.41 24.91
N GLY A 60 -10.08 11.41 24.63
CA GLY A 60 -10.80 10.23 24.15
C GLY A 60 -10.27 9.69 22.82
N PHE A 61 -10.03 10.57 21.83
CA PHE A 61 -9.44 10.16 20.55
C PHE A 61 -7.99 9.70 20.70
N LEU A 62 -7.19 10.35 21.55
CA LEU A 62 -5.82 9.96 21.83
C LEU A 62 -5.78 8.57 22.47
N ILE A 63 -6.61 8.33 23.48
CA ILE A 63 -6.77 7.02 24.11
C ILE A 63 -7.25 6.01 23.07
N ALA A 64 -8.26 6.31 22.26
CA ALA A 64 -8.73 5.40 21.20
C ALA A 64 -7.63 5.05 20.19
N VAL A 65 -6.77 6.00 19.80
CA VAL A 65 -5.62 5.74 18.92
C VAL A 65 -4.56 4.86 19.60
N LEU A 66 -4.42 4.96 20.93
CA LEU A 66 -3.45 4.19 21.72
C LEU A 66 -3.94 2.80 22.15
N THR A 67 -5.23 2.67 22.53
CA THR A 67 -5.86 1.43 23.02
C THR A 67 -6.52 0.63 21.93
N SER A 68 -6.74 1.22 20.75
CA SER A 68 -7.15 0.44 19.60
C SER A 68 -6.04 -0.53 19.26
N GLU A 69 -6.26 -1.78 19.63
CA GLU A 69 -5.45 -2.89 19.18
C GLU A 69 -5.40 -2.88 17.65
N ARG A 70 -4.42 -3.59 17.08
CA ARG A 70 -4.41 -3.86 15.65
C ARG A 70 -5.62 -4.73 15.32
N ASP A 71 -6.80 -4.12 15.23
CA ASP A 71 -7.94 -4.64 14.52
C ASP A 71 -7.60 -4.59 13.03
N MET A 72 -6.65 -5.44 12.65
CA MET A 72 -6.71 -6.20 11.42
C MET A 72 -7.84 -7.24 11.50
N ARG A 73 -8.99 -6.87 12.08
CA ARG A 73 -10.25 -7.42 11.62
C ARG A 73 -10.41 -6.83 10.23
N ARG A 74 -9.82 -7.55 9.28
CA ARG A 74 -10.07 -7.46 7.85
C ARG A 74 -11.53 -6.98 7.71
N PRO A 75 -11.82 -5.84 7.05
CA PRO A 75 -13.14 -5.72 6.48
C PRO A 75 -13.31 -7.03 5.73
N ASN A 76 -14.34 -7.79 6.05
CA ASN A 76 -14.61 -9.06 5.42
C ASN A 76 -14.36 -8.86 3.93
N ALA A 77 -13.18 -9.31 3.46
CA ALA A 77 -12.98 -9.70 2.10
C ALA A 77 -13.83 -10.94 2.06
N GLN A 78 -15.13 -10.70 1.92
CA GLN A 78 -16.03 -11.61 1.29
C GLN A 78 -15.20 -12.22 0.20
N GLN A 79 -15.10 -13.55 0.28
CA GLN A 79 -14.94 -14.41 -0.85
C GLN A 79 -15.88 -13.92 -1.97
N GLN A 80 -15.54 -12.82 -2.64
CA GLN A 80 -15.77 -12.71 -4.05
C GLN A 80 -14.85 -13.77 -4.60
N ALA A 81 -15.44 -14.97 -4.76
CA ALA A 81 -14.97 -15.93 -5.72
C ALA A 81 -14.96 -15.18 -7.05
N TYR A 82 -13.87 -14.48 -7.32
CA TYR A 82 -13.56 -14.02 -8.66
C TYR A 82 -13.57 -15.29 -9.51
N PRO A 83 -14.21 -15.27 -10.70
CA PRO A 83 -14.04 -16.35 -11.65
C PRO A 83 -12.55 -16.59 -11.76
N ALA A 84 -12.12 -17.83 -11.55
CA ALA A 84 -10.73 -18.20 -11.70
C ALA A 84 -10.23 -17.54 -12.99
N ALA A 85 -9.23 -16.65 -12.86
CA ALA A 85 -8.49 -16.21 -14.03
C ALA A 85 -8.13 -17.49 -14.79
N PRO A 86 -8.32 -17.54 -16.12
CA PRO A 86 -8.01 -18.75 -16.89
C PRO A 86 -6.64 -19.22 -16.44
N ALA A 87 -6.58 -20.48 -15.98
CA ALA A 87 -5.36 -21.06 -15.45
C ALA A 87 -4.24 -20.71 -16.43
N TYR A 88 -3.23 -19.98 -15.97
CA TYR A 88 -2.07 -19.69 -16.79
C TYR A 88 -1.51 -21.04 -17.22
N ILE A 89 -1.67 -21.39 -18.50
CA ILE A 89 -1.08 -22.59 -19.09
C ILE A 89 0.36 -22.18 -19.40
N PRO A 90 1.35 -22.63 -18.64
CA PRO A 90 2.72 -22.27 -18.94
C PRO A 90 3.08 -22.80 -20.34
N PRO A 91 3.68 -21.98 -21.22
CA PRO A 91 4.31 -22.51 -22.41
C PRO A 91 5.37 -23.55 -21.99
N GLN A 92 5.29 -24.76 -22.55
CA GLN A 92 6.11 -25.94 -22.22
C GLN A 92 7.64 -25.75 -22.39
N ASN A 93 8.08 -24.58 -22.84
CA ASN A 93 9.48 -24.21 -22.99
C ASN A 93 9.94 -23.30 -21.83
N ALA A 94 9.66 -23.70 -20.59
CA ALA A 94 10.29 -23.12 -19.40
C ALA A 94 11.75 -23.58 -19.33
N ALA A 95 12.58 -23.04 -20.22
CA ALA A 95 14.02 -23.18 -20.14
C ALA A 95 14.49 -22.45 -18.88
N CYS A 96 15.07 -23.22 -17.95
CA CYS A 96 15.49 -22.83 -16.59
C CYS A 96 14.33 -22.73 -15.57
N GLY A 97 14.33 -23.63 -14.59
CA GLY A 97 13.32 -23.83 -13.54
C GLY A 97 13.21 -22.70 -12.51
N LEU A 98 13.25 -21.43 -12.93
CA LEU A 98 12.97 -20.31 -12.05
C LEU A 98 11.47 -20.06 -12.01
N THR A 99 10.90 -20.06 -10.82
CA THR A 99 9.49 -19.79 -10.56
C THR A 99 9.36 -18.61 -9.61
N LEU A 100 8.34 -17.78 -9.81
CA LEU A 100 8.00 -16.67 -8.95
C LEU A 100 6.80 -17.00 -8.10
N GLU A 101 7.01 -17.08 -6.80
CA GLU A 101 5.94 -17.33 -5.84
C GLU A 101 5.48 -16.02 -5.21
N CYS A 102 4.17 -15.78 -5.23
CA CYS A 102 3.57 -14.64 -4.54
C CYS A 102 3.38 -14.98 -3.05
N ILE A 103 4.17 -14.35 -2.18
CA ILE A 103 4.13 -14.56 -0.73
C ILE A 103 3.07 -13.67 -0.08
N ALA A 104 2.92 -12.45 -0.57
CA ALA A 104 1.97 -11.48 -0.03
C ALA A 104 1.28 -10.71 -1.15
N GLY A 105 0.00 -10.42 -0.94
CA GLY A 105 -0.79 -9.55 -1.81
C GLY A 105 -2.06 -10.22 -2.32
N PRO A 106 -2.73 -9.59 -3.30
CA PRO A 106 -3.96 -10.13 -3.88
C PRO A 106 -3.74 -11.46 -4.60
N LEU A 107 -2.50 -11.74 -5.02
CA LEU A 107 -2.12 -12.93 -5.78
C LEU A 107 -1.44 -14.00 -4.89
N ARG A 108 -1.52 -13.87 -3.56
CA ARG A 108 -0.82 -14.77 -2.64
C ARG A 108 -1.12 -16.24 -2.92
N GLY A 109 -0.07 -17.06 -2.94
CA GLY A 109 -0.14 -18.50 -3.19
C GLY A 109 -0.11 -18.87 -4.67
N GLN A 110 -0.11 -17.89 -5.58
CA GLN A 110 0.10 -18.14 -7.00
C GLN A 110 1.59 -18.24 -7.32
N SER A 111 1.94 -19.16 -8.21
CA SER A 111 3.28 -19.40 -8.70
C SER A 111 3.34 -19.19 -10.22
N TYR A 112 4.31 -18.41 -10.68
CA TYR A 112 4.47 -18.05 -12.09
C TYR A 112 5.85 -18.53 -12.58
N PRO A 113 5.91 -19.55 -13.45
CA PRO A 113 7.19 -19.98 -14.01
C PRO A 113 7.75 -18.91 -14.96
N VAL A 114 9.02 -18.56 -14.80
CA VAL A 114 9.70 -17.56 -15.64
C VAL A 114 10.12 -18.22 -16.96
N GLY A 115 9.20 -18.22 -17.93
CA GLY A 115 9.48 -18.75 -19.27
C GLY A 115 10.45 -17.89 -20.09
N SER A 116 10.76 -18.36 -21.30
CA SER A 116 11.67 -17.66 -22.24
C SER A 116 11.19 -16.27 -22.67
N SER A 117 9.87 -16.03 -22.66
CA SER A 117 9.25 -14.73 -22.95
C SER A 117 9.37 -13.71 -21.81
N GLY A 118 9.82 -14.15 -20.63
CA GLY A 118 9.73 -13.36 -19.39
C GLY A 118 8.30 -13.24 -18.87
N LEU A 119 8.17 -12.54 -17.75
CA LEU A 119 6.93 -12.25 -17.04
C LEU A 119 6.82 -10.75 -16.83
N MET A 120 5.75 -10.16 -17.34
CA MET A 120 5.42 -8.75 -17.11
C MET A 120 4.41 -8.62 -15.98
N PHE A 121 4.66 -7.70 -15.05
CA PHE A 121 3.83 -7.44 -13.88
C PHE A 121 3.15 -6.09 -14.03
N GLY A 122 1.85 -6.06 -13.80
CA GLY A 122 1.09 -4.82 -13.89
C GLY A 122 -0.41 -5.04 -13.86
N ARG A 123 -1.19 -3.97 -14.01
CA ARG A 123 -2.67 -4.02 -14.00
C ARG A 123 -3.29 -4.23 -15.38
N ASP A 124 -2.50 -4.06 -16.43
CA ASP A 124 -2.98 -4.11 -17.80
C ASP A 124 -3.19 -5.56 -18.28
N VAL A 125 -3.94 -5.73 -19.37
CA VAL A 125 -4.37 -7.06 -19.86
C VAL A 125 -3.26 -7.86 -20.54
N ASP A 126 -2.21 -7.18 -20.99
CA ASP A 126 -1.03 -7.74 -21.64
C ASP A 126 0.02 -8.26 -20.64
N CYS A 127 -0.16 -7.98 -19.34
CA CYS A 127 0.75 -8.42 -18.29
C CYS A 127 0.53 -9.91 -17.96
N SER A 128 1.63 -10.67 -17.94
CA SER A 128 1.63 -12.09 -17.55
C SER A 128 1.16 -12.28 -16.10
N VAL A 129 1.58 -11.38 -15.20
CA VAL A 129 1.13 -11.31 -13.82
C VAL A 129 0.25 -10.08 -13.66
N ARG A 130 -1.05 -10.31 -13.80
CA ARG A 130 -2.07 -9.27 -13.78
C ARG A 130 -2.56 -8.99 -12.35
N PHE A 131 -2.34 -7.76 -11.90
CA PHE A 131 -2.92 -7.25 -10.67
C PHE A 131 -4.34 -6.72 -10.91
N PRO A 132 -5.21 -6.80 -9.88
CA PRO A 132 -6.52 -6.14 -9.90
C PRO A 132 -6.40 -4.64 -10.23
N ALA A 133 -7.35 -4.11 -11.01
CA ALA A 133 -7.31 -2.73 -11.49
C ALA A 133 -7.34 -1.68 -10.37
N ASP A 134 -7.94 -2.05 -9.23
CA ASP A 134 -8.05 -1.31 -7.98
C ASP A 134 -6.82 -1.43 -7.07
N THR A 135 -5.81 -2.23 -7.45
CA THR A 135 -4.58 -2.36 -6.67
C THR A 135 -3.83 -1.03 -6.64
N SER A 136 -3.90 -0.34 -5.51
CA SER A 136 -3.25 0.95 -5.32
C SER A 136 -1.73 0.84 -5.48
N GLY A 137 -1.17 1.71 -6.30
CA GLY A 137 0.28 1.87 -6.48
C GLY A 137 0.93 0.98 -7.54
N VAL A 138 0.22 -0.03 -8.06
CA VAL A 138 0.71 -0.84 -9.17
C VAL A 138 0.41 -0.12 -10.49
N SER A 139 1.40 -0.08 -11.40
CA SER A 139 1.26 0.58 -12.70
C SER A 139 0.59 -0.36 -13.70
N ARG A 140 0.16 0.17 -14.85
CA ARG A 140 -0.32 -0.66 -15.98
C ARG A 140 0.75 -1.65 -16.41
N HIS A 141 1.94 -1.14 -16.68
CA HIS A 141 3.20 -1.87 -16.80
C HIS A 141 4.09 -1.41 -15.64
N HIS A 142 4.39 -2.30 -14.69
CA HIS A 142 5.11 -1.91 -13.47
C HIS A 142 6.54 -2.42 -13.49
N CYS A 143 6.73 -3.73 -13.62
CA CYS A 143 8.06 -4.31 -13.76
C CYS A 143 8.01 -5.53 -14.68
N MET A 144 9.17 -5.95 -15.15
CA MET A 144 9.34 -7.13 -15.97
C MET A 144 10.47 -7.98 -15.40
N VAL A 145 10.24 -9.29 -15.34
CA VAL A 145 11.27 -10.29 -15.09
C VAL A 145 11.53 -11.00 -16.40
N ARG A 146 12.78 -11.04 -16.85
CA ARG A 146 13.15 -11.70 -18.12
C ARG A 146 14.52 -12.35 -18.02
N TRP A 147 14.79 -13.24 -18.96
CA TRP A 147 16.13 -13.80 -19.12
C TRP A 147 16.96 -12.88 -20.03
N GLN A 148 18.16 -12.50 -19.59
CA GLN A 148 19.13 -11.77 -20.38
C GLN A 148 20.44 -12.55 -20.38
N GLN A 149 20.85 -13.05 -21.56
CA GLN A 149 22.07 -13.86 -21.71
C GLN A 149 22.14 -15.07 -20.74
N GLY A 150 21.00 -15.69 -20.44
CA GLY A 150 20.89 -16.82 -19.53
C GLY A 150 20.86 -16.45 -18.04
N VAL A 151 20.92 -15.16 -17.70
CA VAL A 151 20.77 -14.66 -16.32
C VAL A 151 19.37 -14.08 -16.14
N PRO A 152 18.66 -14.40 -15.05
CA PRO A 152 17.38 -13.79 -14.78
C PRO A 152 17.61 -12.36 -14.27
N VAL A 153 16.90 -11.41 -14.88
CA VAL A 153 16.95 -9.99 -14.53
C VAL A 153 15.56 -9.46 -14.24
N ILE A 154 15.47 -8.53 -13.30
CA ILE A 154 14.28 -7.73 -13.02
C ILE A 154 14.51 -6.29 -13.45
N GLU A 155 13.52 -5.68 -14.07
CA GLU A 155 13.57 -4.32 -14.59
C GLU A 155 12.28 -3.58 -14.21
N ASP A 156 12.41 -2.40 -13.61
CA ASP A 156 11.27 -1.52 -13.34
C ASP A 156 10.94 -0.72 -14.60
N LEU A 157 9.70 -0.78 -15.08
CA LEU A 157 9.28 -0.14 -16.35
C LEU A 157 8.87 1.33 -16.16
N GLY A 158 9.58 2.05 -15.27
CA GLY A 158 9.23 3.42 -14.90
C GLY A 158 7.95 3.50 -14.08
N SER A 159 7.82 2.62 -13.08
CA SER A 159 6.61 2.57 -12.28
C SER A 159 6.44 3.81 -11.37
N GLY A 160 5.19 4.19 -11.10
CA GLY A 160 4.90 5.41 -10.34
C GLY A 160 5.37 5.34 -8.88
N TYR A 161 5.22 4.17 -8.24
CA TYR A 161 5.60 3.94 -6.84
C TYR A 161 6.93 3.19 -6.69
N GLY A 162 7.50 2.65 -7.78
CA GLY A 162 8.75 1.91 -7.77
C GLY A 162 8.59 0.43 -7.46
N THR A 163 9.53 -0.34 -7.99
CA THR A 163 9.82 -1.72 -7.60
C THR A 163 11.00 -1.75 -6.63
N PHE A 164 10.93 -2.61 -5.62
CA PHE A 164 11.93 -2.71 -4.57
C PHE A 164 12.38 -4.16 -4.38
N MET A 165 13.65 -4.34 -4.03
CA MET A 165 14.19 -5.62 -3.59
C MET A 165 13.78 -5.89 -2.12
N GLY A 166 13.90 -7.13 -1.68
CA GLY A 166 13.48 -7.57 -0.34
C GLY A 166 14.24 -6.91 0.82
N ASP A 167 15.40 -6.31 0.55
CA ASP A 167 16.19 -5.49 1.46
C ASP A 167 15.69 -4.03 1.55
N GLY A 168 14.67 -3.66 0.77
CA GLY A 168 14.12 -2.31 0.68
C GLY A 168 14.81 -1.42 -0.36
N ARG A 169 15.81 -1.93 -1.10
CA ARG A 169 16.47 -1.16 -2.16
C ARG A 169 15.54 -0.97 -3.36
N ARG A 170 15.28 0.29 -3.72
CA ARG A 170 14.52 0.62 -4.94
C ARG A 170 15.35 0.31 -6.18
N LEU A 171 14.73 -0.34 -7.16
CA LEU A 171 15.34 -0.55 -8.48
C LEU A 171 15.41 0.77 -9.26
N PRO A 172 16.50 1.03 -10.00
CA PRO A 172 16.53 2.13 -10.94
C PRO A 172 15.52 1.87 -12.07
N PRO A 173 14.78 2.91 -12.53
CA PRO A 173 13.84 2.76 -13.62
C PRO A 173 14.58 2.41 -14.92
N ASN A 174 14.02 1.48 -15.69
CA ASN A 174 14.53 0.98 -16.97
C ASN A 174 15.97 0.45 -16.91
N TYR A 175 16.38 -0.07 -15.75
CA TYR A 175 17.69 -0.67 -15.56
C TYR A 175 17.55 -2.13 -15.13
N PRO A 176 18.01 -3.10 -15.95
CA PRO A 176 17.91 -4.52 -15.60
C PRO A 176 18.89 -4.85 -14.47
N MET A 177 18.37 -5.43 -13.39
CA MET A 177 19.15 -5.89 -12.26
C MET A 177 19.10 -7.41 -12.18
N GLN A 178 20.27 -8.02 -12.02
CA GLN A 178 20.36 -9.48 -11.85
C GLN A 178 19.72 -9.90 -10.54
N VAL A 179 19.00 -11.02 -10.59
CA VAL A 179 18.34 -11.64 -9.44
C VAL A 179 18.85 -13.06 -9.24
N ALA A 180 19.03 -13.45 -7.98
CA ALA A 180 19.37 -14.81 -7.64
C ALA A 180 18.13 -15.56 -7.14
N PRO A 181 18.06 -16.89 -7.30
CA PRO A 181 17.05 -17.69 -6.62
C PRO A 181 17.11 -17.49 -5.10
N GLY A 182 15.95 -17.48 -4.45
CA GLY A 182 15.78 -17.09 -3.05
C GLY A 182 15.63 -15.59 -2.82
N SER A 183 15.94 -14.74 -3.81
CA SER A 183 15.76 -13.29 -3.68
C SER A 183 14.28 -12.94 -3.60
N ARG A 184 13.98 -11.84 -2.92
CA ARG A 184 12.62 -11.29 -2.81
C ARG A 184 12.56 -9.93 -3.46
N PHE A 185 11.39 -9.57 -3.96
CA PHE A 185 11.08 -8.22 -4.43
C PHE A 185 9.61 -7.90 -4.15
N TYR A 186 9.27 -6.62 -4.13
CA TYR A 186 7.92 -6.15 -3.97
C TYR A 186 7.62 -4.92 -4.82
N LEU A 187 6.35 -4.79 -5.22
CA LEU A 187 5.88 -3.73 -6.11
C LEU A 187 5.07 -2.71 -5.32
N ALA A 188 5.49 -1.44 -5.33
CA ALA A 188 4.92 -0.30 -4.61
C ALA A 188 4.89 -0.41 -3.07
N SER A 189 4.50 -1.56 -2.52
CA SER A 189 4.32 -1.82 -1.10
C SER A 189 4.77 -3.26 -0.79
N PRO A 190 5.31 -3.52 0.42
CA PRO A 190 5.63 -4.88 0.89
C PRO A 190 4.42 -5.82 0.92
N SER A 191 3.21 -5.29 0.78
CA SER A 191 2.00 -6.08 0.61
C SER A 191 1.97 -6.86 -0.70
N ASN A 192 2.76 -6.51 -1.72
CA ASN A 192 2.83 -7.21 -3.02
C ASN A 192 4.20 -7.88 -3.16
N LEU A 193 4.48 -8.88 -2.33
CA LEU A 193 5.81 -9.50 -2.22
C LEU A 193 5.88 -10.81 -3.00
N PHE A 194 6.96 -10.95 -3.76
CA PHE A 194 7.28 -12.10 -4.57
C PHE A 194 8.66 -12.63 -4.21
N GLN A 195 8.84 -13.94 -4.34
CA GLN A 195 10.11 -14.62 -4.15
C GLN A 195 10.46 -15.43 -5.38
N PHE A 196 11.72 -15.34 -5.77
CA PHE A 196 12.32 -16.23 -6.75
C PHE A 196 12.59 -17.58 -6.09
N THR A 197 12.03 -18.64 -6.64
CA THR A 197 12.18 -20.02 -6.17
C THR A 197 12.65 -20.89 -7.34
N ILE A 198 13.44 -21.93 -7.05
CA ILE A 198 13.81 -22.94 -8.05
C ILE A 198 12.73 -24.04 -8.00
N ALA A 199 12.16 -24.37 -9.15
CA ALA A 199 11.27 -25.51 -9.34
C ALA A 199 12.05 -26.83 -9.42
#